data_AF-A0A920FMB6-F1
#
_entry.id   AF-A0A920FMB6-F1
#
_cell.length_a   1.000
_cell.length_b   1.000
_cell.length_c   1.000
_cell.angle_alpha   90.00
_cell.angle_beta   90.00
_cell.angle_gamma   90.00
#
_symmetry.space_group_name_H-M   'P 1'
#
loop_
_entity.id
_entity.type
_entity.pdbx_description
1 polymer ?
#
loop_
_entity_poly.entity_id
_entity_poly.type
_entity_poly.pdbx_seq_one_letter_code
_entity_poly.pdbx_strand_id
1 'polypeptide(L)'
;MYLKNKPLFPFGYGLSYSEFEFSSYKLNSNIFNLDDTISISFNIKNNSEINGSEVPQIYIQRENIKRLKGFKKIFIKAKETKDVKIKIPIENLQLWNEHF
;
A
#
# COMPACT_ATOMS: atom_id res chain seq x y z
N MET A 1 17.12 10.35 -22.21
CA MET A 1 15.95 11.25 -22.25
C MET A 1 15.04 10.89 -21.07
N TYR A 2 15.34 11.40 -19.88
CA TYR A 2 14.56 11.13 -18.67
C TYR A 2 13.54 12.25 -18.50
N LEU A 3 12.25 11.92 -18.55
CA LEU A 3 11.16 12.85 -18.24
C LEU A 3 11.35 13.40 -16.82
N LYS A 4 11.87 14.63 -16.71
CA LYS A 4 11.92 15.41 -15.45
C LYS A 4 10.54 15.89 -14.99
N ASN A 5 9.48 15.59 -15.74
CA ASN A 5 8.13 16.05 -15.48
C ASN A 5 7.35 15.00 -14.69
N LYS A 6 6.68 15.44 -13.60
CA LYS A 6 5.77 14.59 -12.82
C LYS A 6 4.64 14.08 -13.73
N PRO A 7 4.26 12.79 -13.65
CA PRO A 7 3.17 12.27 -14.46
C PRO A 7 1.85 12.98 -14.12
N LEU A 8 1.02 13.26 -15.13
CA LEU A 8 -0.29 13.86 -14.93
C LEU A 8 -1.21 12.94 -14.10
N PHE A 9 -1.10 11.62 -14.34
CA PHE A 9 -1.77 10.58 -13.58
C PHE A 9 -0.74 9.50 -13.20
N PRO A 10 -0.27 9.47 -11.94
CA PRO A 10 0.67 8.45 -11.50
C PRO A 10 -0.01 7.06 -11.45
N PHE A 11 0.81 6.02 -11.47
CA PHE A 11 0.32 4.65 -11.25
C PHE A 11 -0.44 4.56 -9.91
N GLY A 12 -1.60 3.90 -9.94
CA GLY A 12 -2.48 3.78 -8.78
C GLY A 12 -3.39 4.99 -8.53
N TYR A 13 -3.36 6.01 -9.38
CA TYR A 13 -4.30 7.13 -9.31
C TYR A 13 -5.71 6.68 -9.70
N GLY A 14 -6.67 6.99 -8.83
CA GLY A 14 -8.09 6.77 -9.07
C GLY A 14 -8.89 7.76 -8.25
N LEU A 15 -9.87 8.41 -8.87
CA LEU A 15 -10.85 9.20 -8.16
C LEU A 15 -11.92 8.27 -7.60
N SER A 16 -12.39 8.59 -6.40
CA SER A 16 -13.52 7.94 -5.75
C SER A 16 -14.58 9.00 -5.46
N TYR A 17 -15.85 8.61 -5.54
CA TYR A 17 -16.96 9.43 -5.07
C TYR A 17 -17.08 9.40 -3.52
N SER A 18 -16.31 8.53 -2.87
CA SER A 18 -16.16 8.43 -1.42
C SER A 18 -14.79 8.94 -0.98
N GLU A 19 -14.75 9.62 0.17
CA GLU A 19 -13.52 10.09 0.81
C GLU A 19 -13.02 9.09 1.84
N PHE A 20 -11.78 8.65 1.69
CA PHE A 20 -11.14 7.68 2.59
C PHE A 20 -9.99 8.30 3.36
N GLU A 21 -9.96 8.06 4.66
CA GLU A 21 -8.91 8.51 5.58
C GLU A 21 -8.16 7.30 6.13
N PHE A 22 -6.84 7.39 6.13
CA PHE A 22 -5.95 6.33 6.61
C PHE A 22 -5.27 6.75 7.91
N SER A 23 -5.25 5.87 8.90
CA SER A 23 -4.65 6.15 10.21
C SER A 23 -4.05 4.91 10.87
N SER A 24 -3.37 5.11 12.00
CA SER A 24 -2.90 4.04 12.90
C SER A 24 -1.99 2.97 12.26
N TYR A 25 -1.05 3.40 11.42
CA TYR A 25 -0.08 2.51 10.76
C TYR A 25 0.82 1.79 11.78
N LYS A 26 0.89 0.47 11.67
CA LYS A 26 1.72 -0.39 12.54
C LYS A 26 2.37 -1.50 11.73
N LEU A 27 3.63 -1.77 12.06
CA LEU A 27 4.34 -2.97 11.65
C LEU A 27 4.34 -3.98 12.81
N ASN A 28 4.44 -5.26 12.48
CA ASN A 28 4.59 -6.32 13.50
C ASN A 28 6.00 -6.38 14.12
N SER A 29 7.02 -5.84 13.45
CA SER A 29 8.39 -5.75 13.93
C SER A 29 9.13 -4.62 13.22
N ASN A 30 10.28 -4.23 13.75
CA ASN A 30 11.24 -3.34 13.08
C ASN A 30 12.43 -4.09 12.47
N ILE A 31 12.64 -5.33 12.88
CA ILE A 31 13.71 -6.22 12.41
C ILE A 31 13.07 -7.51 11.95
N PHE A 32 13.48 -8.00 10.78
CA PHE A 32 12.92 -9.18 10.17
C PHE A 32 14.02 -10.03 9.53
N ASN A 33 13.85 -11.34 9.59
CA ASN A 33 14.69 -12.34 8.95
C ASN A 33 14.16 -12.69 7.55
N LEU A 34 14.93 -13.44 6.76
CA LEU A 34 14.59 -13.78 5.37
C LEU A 34 13.27 -14.55 5.24
N ASP A 35 12.94 -15.39 6.22
CA ASP A 35 11.74 -16.23 6.22
C ASP A 35 10.52 -15.54 6.86
N ASP A 36 10.68 -14.31 7.36
CA ASP A 36 9.61 -13.61 8.06
C ASP A 36 8.57 -13.00 7.09
N THR A 37 7.40 -12.73 7.63
CA THR A 37 6.33 -12.00 6.93
C THR A 37 6.10 -10.64 7.59
N ILE A 38 6.27 -9.57 6.80
CA ILE A 38 5.92 -8.22 7.22
C ILE A 38 4.39 -8.10 7.22
N SER A 39 3.83 -7.72 8.36
CA SER A 39 2.41 -7.43 8.50
C SER A 39 2.21 -5.94 8.76
N ILE A 40 1.67 -5.24 7.76
CA ILE A 40 1.29 -3.83 7.87
C ILE A 40 -0.18 -3.78 8.27
N SER A 41 -0.47 -3.17 9.41
CA SER A 41 -1.84 -2.93 9.89
C SER A 41 -2.14 -1.43 9.90
N PHE A 42 -3.33 -1.05 9.47
CA PHE A 42 -3.78 0.34 9.44
C PHE A 42 -5.31 0.39 9.45
N ASN A 43 -5.83 1.55 9.82
CA ASN A 43 -7.26 1.82 9.80
C ASN A 43 -7.58 2.60 8.54
N ILE A 44 -8.69 2.23 7.90
CA ILE A 44 -9.26 2.97 6.80
C ILE A 44 -10.70 3.34 7.14
N LYS A 45 -11.00 4.63 7.08
CA LYS A 45 -12.33 5.17 7.38
C LYS A 45 -12.92 5.80 6.12
N ASN A 46 -14.16 5.46 5.80
CA ASN A 46 -14.92 6.17 4.80
C ASN A 46 -15.64 7.35 5.47
N ASN A 47 -15.16 8.58 5.26
CA ASN A 47 -15.76 9.78 5.84
C ASN A 47 -16.97 10.31 5.04
N SER A 48 -17.28 9.72 3.88
CA SER A 48 -18.40 10.14 3.04
C SER A 48 -19.73 9.47 3.41
N GLU A 49 -20.82 9.94 2.79
CA GLU A 49 -22.17 9.35 2.88
C GLU A 49 -22.42 8.22 1.87
N ILE A 50 -21.45 7.97 0.99
CA ILE A 50 -21.57 7.00 -0.09
C ILE A 50 -20.69 5.79 0.23
N ASN A 51 -21.21 4.58 0.03
CA ASN A 51 -20.40 3.36 0.12
C ASN A 51 -19.37 3.33 -1.01
N GLY A 52 -18.15 2.88 -0.72
CA GLY A 52 -17.10 2.85 -1.73
C GLY A 52 -16.14 1.70 -1.56
N SER A 53 -15.29 1.51 -2.56
CA SER A 53 -14.15 0.59 -2.46
C SER A 53 -12.87 1.39 -2.61
N GLU A 54 -11.93 1.13 -1.72
CA GLU A 54 -10.59 1.72 -1.77
C GLU A 54 -9.56 0.61 -2.00
N VAL A 55 -8.42 0.95 -2.61
CA VAL A 55 -7.32 0.01 -2.84
C VAL A 55 -6.05 0.54 -2.20
N PRO A 56 -5.83 0.28 -0.89
CA PRO A 56 -4.58 0.62 -0.24
C PRO A 56 -3.41 -0.09 -0.93
N GLN A 57 -2.35 0.67 -1.21
CA GLN A 57 -1.18 0.21 -1.94
C GLN A 57 0.07 0.39 -1.06
N ILE A 58 0.87 -0.66 -0.97
CA ILE A 58 2.12 -0.69 -0.20
C ILE A 58 3.30 -0.72 -1.17
N TYR A 59 4.15 0.28 -1.03
CA TYR A 59 5.34 0.46 -1.82
C TYR A 59 6.59 0.29 -0.98
N ILE A 60 7.62 -0.32 -1.56
CA ILE A 60 8.96 -0.36 -1.00
C ILE A 60 9.87 0.50 -1.86
N GLN A 61 10.68 1.33 -1.21
CA GLN A 61 11.63 2.22 -1.87
C GLN A 61 13.05 1.72 -1.67
N ARG A 62 13.79 1.55 -2.76
CA ARG A 62 15.24 1.32 -2.77
C ARG A 62 15.84 2.13 -3.91
N GLU A 63 16.95 2.82 -3.67
CA GLU A 63 17.65 3.62 -4.70
C GLU A 63 16.72 4.60 -5.44
N ASN A 64 15.84 5.28 -4.71
CA ASN A 64 14.82 6.21 -5.23
C ASN A 64 13.76 5.61 -6.16
N ILE A 65 13.70 4.28 -6.30
CA ILE A 65 12.67 3.57 -7.05
C ILE A 65 11.65 2.98 -6.08
N LYS A 66 10.37 3.34 -6.26
CA LYS A 66 9.24 2.74 -5.52
C LYS A 66 8.68 1.55 -6.31
N ARG A 67 8.53 0.40 -5.65
CA ARG A 67 7.95 -0.82 -6.21
C ARG A 67 6.73 -1.25 -5.39
N LEU A 68 5.61 -1.51 -6.05
CA LEU A 68 4.41 -2.04 -5.40
C LEU A 68 4.70 -3.47 -4.91
N LYS A 69 4.39 -3.76 -3.64
CA LYS A 69 4.62 -5.08 -3.01
C LYS A 69 3.39 -5.67 -2.35
N GLY A 70 2.36 -4.86 -2.11
CA GLY A 70 1.08 -5.35 -1.60
C GLY A 70 -0.03 -4.37 -1.92
N PHE A 71 -1.21 -4.89 -2.22
CA PHE A 71 -2.43 -4.10 -2.36
C PHE A 71 -3.62 -4.98 -1.99
N LYS A 72 -4.73 -4.36 -1.59
CA LYS A 72 -5.96 -5.09 -1.30
C LYS A 72 -7.17 -4.22 -1.63
N LYS A 73 -8.09 -4.70 -2.46
CA LYS A 73 -9.36 -3.99 -2.67
C LYS A 73 -10.28 -4.22 -1.48
N ILE A 74 -10.79 -3.16 -0.88
CA ILE A 74 -11.59 -3.22 0.34
C ILE A 74 -12.84 -2.37 0.14
N PHE A 75 -14.01 -3.01 0.27
CA PHE A 75 -15.29 -2.32 0.30
C PHE A 75 -15.56 -1.80 1.71
N ILE A 76 -15.98 -0.54 1.85
CA ILE A 76 -16.22 0.13 3.12
C ILE A 76 -17.51 0.94 2.98
N LYS A 77 -18.45 0.70 3.89
CA LYS A 77 -19.72 1.44 3.91
C LYS A 77 -19.49 2.90 4.31
N ALA A 78 -20.46 3.75 3.99
CA ALA A 78 -20.50 5.13 4.45
C ALA A 78 -20.31 5.19 5.98
N LYS A 79 -19.44 6.10 6.43
CA LYS A 79 -19.11 6.32 7.86
C LYS A 79 -18.49 5.12 8.59
N GLU A 80 -18.15 4.03 7.89
CA GLU A 80 -17.52 2.85 8.48
C GLU A 80 -15.99 3.01 8.56
N THR A 81 -15.39 2.46 9.63
CA THR A 81 -13.95 2.27 9.77
C THR A 81 -13.64 0.78 9.73
N LYS A 82 -12.61 0.38 8.97
CA LYS A 82 -12.10 -0.99 8.96
C LYS A 82 -10.63 -1.06 9.37
N ASP A 83 -10.31 -2.00 10.23
CA ASP A 83 -8.95 -2.45 10.48
C ASP A 83 -8.49 -3.35 9.32
N VAL A 84 -7.40 -2.97 8.68
CA VAL A 84 -6.85 -3.67 7.51
C VAL A 84 -5.47 -4.17 7.84
N LYS A 85 -5.22 -5.43 7.47
CA LYS A 85 -3.91 -6.06 7.57
C LYS A 85 -3.48 -6.59 6.21
N ILE A 86 -2.32 -6.14 5.74
CA ILE A 86 -1.67 -6.62 4.51
C ILE A 86 -0.38 -7.34 4.92
N LYS A 87 -0.23 -8.57 4.45
CA LYS A 87 0.93 -9.43 4.71
C LYS A 87 1.82 -9.49 3.47
N ILE A 88 3.11 -9.29 3.65
CA ILE A 88 4.12 -9.32 2.60
C ILE A 88 5.27 -10.22 3.08
N PRO A 89 5.40 -11.45 2.55
CA PRO A 89 6.58 -12.29 2.78
C PRO A 89 7.85 -11.58 2.35
N ILE A 90 8.95 -11.72 3.10
CA ILE A 90 10.21 -11.03 2.78
C ILE A 90 10.88 -11.58 1.53
N GLU A 91 10.65 -12.85 1.21
CA GLU A 91 11.04 -13.45 -0.06
C GLU A 91 10.54 -12.61 -1.27
N ASN A 92 9.34 -12.03 -1.18
CA ASN A 92 8.80 -11.17 -2.23
C ASN A 92 9.55 -9.85 -2.40
N LEU A 93 10.47 -9.52 -1.50
CA LEU A 93 11.29 -8.30 -1.54
C LEU A 93 12.65 -8.53 -2.18
N GLN A 94 13.01 -9.79 -2.44
CA GLN A 94 14.28 -10.14 -3.06
C GLN A 94 14.38 -9.54 -4.47
N LEU A 95 15.62 -9.23 -4.85
CA LEU A 95 15.98 -8.76 -6.18
C LEU A 95 16.93 -9.78 -6.77
N TRP A 96 16.74 -10.09 -8.05
CA TRP A 96 17.70 -10.88 -8.80
C TRP A 96 19.03 -10.14 -8.85
N ASN A 97 20.12 -10.83 -8.51
CA ASN A 97 21.47 -10.35 -8.73
C ASN A 97 21.91 -10.82 -10.13
N GLU A 98 22.42 -9.90 -10.96
CA GLU A 98 22.85 -10.20 -12.33
C GLU A 98 24.27 -10.78 -12.41
N HIS A 99 24.96 -10.92 -11.27
CA HIS A 99 26.28 -11.53 -11.21
C HIS A 99 26.20 -13.02 -10.91
N PHE A 100 26.44 -13.83 -11.94
CA PHE A 100 26.85 -15.23 -11.87
C PHE A 100 28.37 -15.34 -12.04
#